data_AF-A0A644ZC28-F1
#
_entry.id   AF-A0A644ZC28-F1
#
_cell.length_a   1.000
_cell.length_b   1.000
_cell.length_c   1.000
_cell.angle_alpha   90.00
_cell.angle_beta   90.00
_cell.angle_gamma   90.00
#
_symmetry.space_group_name_H-M   'P 1'
#
loop_
_entity.id
_entity.type
_entity.pdbx_description
1 polymer ?
#
loop_
_entity_poly.entity_id
_entity_poly.type
_entity_poly.pdbx_seq_one_letter_code
_entity_poly.pdbx_strand_id
1 'polypeptide(L)'
;MLNNVKGIGKDTWISRLKLAAFVVVVFSIGYLVTQEICHKISNVTAVGIASGYFASYIVYILTIWLPDKIKTKEAIGIVSKKLRSIHNKLTLSLLLAYKNACTDEEWAQAMTKTSDEECFDDQFFMVMRKFDIMADADSLFRRKDDLKPIKWYENFDLIFNVFDEYLKEIILKYNQVLPSSYTEIIYNIQESALFELFTGNHQESVFIAQGKDGYKYFDDFPARHLYKSGSYETPIFSEADHIDNSDILKKFVALLKDLKTVLAKQCGDAFIAADYGIAKLRDSKAGHVGTAIVK
;
A
#
# COMPACT_ATOMS: atom_id res chain seq x y z
N MET A 1 3.17 20.36 26.98
CA MET A 1 2.49 19.51 27.99
C MET A 1 1.09 19.19 27.48
N LEU A 2 0.89 18.00 26.89
CA LEU A 2 -0.41 17.33 26.78
C LEU A 2 -0.08 15.85 26.54
N ASN A 3 0.05 15.14 27.66
CA ASN A 3 0.34 13.73 27.73
C ASN A 3 -0.94 12.90 27.49
N ASN A 4 -0.76 11.79 26.79
CA ASN A 4 -1.49 10.53 26.95
C ASN A 4 -3.00 10.49 26.62
N VAL A 5 -3.31 10.36 25.34
CA VAL A 5 -4.46 9.54 24.91
C VAL A 5 -3.94 8.11 24.72
N LYS A 6 -3.90 7.35 25.83
CA LYS A 6 -3.64 5.91 25.81
C LYS A 6 -4.75 5.22 25.02
N GLY A 7 -4.35 4.32 24.12
CA GLY A 7 -5.23 3.58 23.23
C GLY A 7 -6.44 2.97 23.93
N ILE A 8 -7.60 3.10 23.29
CA ILE A 8 -8.82 2.37 23.59
C ILE A 8 -8.54 0.91 23.18
N GLY A 9 -7.86 0.20 24.07
CA GLY A 9 -7.27 -1.10 23.80
C GLY A 9 -8.34 -2.17 23.63
N LYS A 10 -8.05 -3.08 22.70
CA LYS A 10 -8.53 -4.46 22.52
C LYS A 10 -9.23 -5.10 23.74
N ASP A 11 -8.74 -4.82 24.96
CA ASP A 11 -9.25 -5.33 26.22
C ASP A 11 -10.58 -4.72 26.68
N THR A 12 -10.88 -3.46 26.36
CA THR A 12 -12.17 -2.84 26.74
C THR A 12 -13.34 -3.43 25.96
N TRP A 13 -13.14 -3.80 24.69
CA TRP A 13 -14.19 -4.43 23.89
C TRP A 13 -14.36 -5.91 24.23
N ILE A 14 -13.27 -6.66 24.44
CA ILE A 14 -13.34 -8.03 24.97
C ILE A 14 -13.98 -8.04 26.37
N SER A 15 -13.68 -7.06 27.22
CA SER A 15 -14.29 -6.94 28.54
C SER A 15 -15.77 -6.56 28.46
N ARG A 16 -16.18 -5.67 27.54
CA ARG A 16 -17.59 -5.35 27.29
C ARG A 16 -18.38 -6.50 26.66
N LEU A 17 -17.76 -7.31 25.82
CA LEU A 17 -18.39 -8.48 25.18
C LEU A 17 -18.46 -9.67 26.13
N LYS A 18 -17.41 -9.87 26.95
CA LYS A 18 -17.46 -10.77 28.12
C LYS A 18 -18.50 -10.30 29.11
N LEU A 19 -18.64 -8.99 29.36
CA LEU A 19 -19.66 -8.42 30.24
C LEU A 19 -21.05 -8.62 29.65
N ALA A 20 -21.27 -8.40 28.36
CA ALA A 20 -22.56 -8.63 27.71
C ALA A 20 -22.93 -10.12 27.69
N ALA A 21 -22.00 -11.00 27.34
CA ALA A 21 -22.19 -12.45 27.41
C ALA A 21 -22.40 -12.92 28.85
N PHE A 22 -21.65 -12.39 29.80
CA PHE A 22 -21.81 -12.66 31.23
C PHE A 22 -23.14 -12.14 31.76
N VAL A 23 -23.59 -10.96 31.36
CA VAL A 23 -24.90 -10.40 31.71
C VAL A 23 -26.00 -11.26 31.13
N VAL A 24 -25.91 -11.68 29.86
CA VAL A 24 -26.90 -12.58 29.25
C VAL A 24 -26.90 -13.94 29.95
N VAL A 25 -25.74 -14.52 30.24
CA VAL A 25 -25.61 -15.80 30.95
C VAL A 25 -26.10 -15.68 32.39
N VAL A 26 -25.78 -14.60 33.11
CA VAL A 26 -26.22 -14.36 34.49
C VAL A 26 -27.71 -14.02 34.55
N PHE A 27 -28.27 -13.30 33.57
CA PHE A 27 -29.71 -13.12 33.47
C PHE A 27 -30.43 -14.41 33.07
N SER A 28 -29.83 -15.25 32.23
CA SER A 28 -30.43 -16.54 31.81
C SER A 28 -30.37 -17.57 32.94
N ILE A 29 -29.23 -17.67 33.64
CA ILE A 29 -29.06 -18.49 34.84
C ILE A 29 -29.89 -17.91 35.97
N GLY A 30 -29.89 -16.59 36.18
CA GLY A 30 -30.72 -15.91 37.16
C GLY A 30 -32.20 -16.15 36.91
N TYR A 31 -32.66 -16.10 35.67
CA TYR A 31 -34.03 -16.42 35.28
C TYR A 31 -34.36 -17.90 35.50
N LEU A 32 -33.45 -18.83 35.15
CA LEU A 32 -33.60 -20.27 35.42
C LEU A 32 -33.64 -20.58 36.92
N VAL A 33 -32.77 -19.98 37.72
CA VAL A 33 -32.70 -20.13 39.17
C VAL A 33 -33.91 -19.48 39.85
N THR A 34 -34.39 -18.34 39.35
CA THR A 34 -35.61 -17.69 39.84
C THR A 34 -36.84 -18.54 39.51
N GLN A 35 -36.85 -19.25 38.37
CA GLN A 35 -37.90 -20.20 38.03
C GLN A 35 -37.89 -21.46 38.89
N GLU A 36 -36.71 -22.02 39.18
CA GLU A 36 -36.52 -23.13 40.13
C GLU A 36 -37.00 -22.76 41.54
N ILE A 37 -36.70 -21.54 42.00
CA ILE A 37 -37.03 -21.08 43.36
C ILE A 37 -38.50 -20.63 43.49
N CYS A 38 -39.11 -20.02 42.45
CA CYS A 38 -40.43 -19.39 42.59
C CYS A 38 -41.65 -20.30 42.36
N HIS A 39 -41.47 -21.55 41.88
CA HIS A 39 -42.50 -22.61 41.77
C HIS A 39 -43.94 -22.17 41.43
N LYS A 40 -44.12 -21.12 40.62
CA LYS A 40 -45.42 -20.60 40.19
C LYS A 40 -45.42 -20.48 38.67
N ILE A 41 -46.03 -21.51 38.06
CA ILE A 41 -46.40 -21.60 36.66
C ILE A 41 -45.18 -21.41 35.75
N SER A 42 -44.41 -22.47 35.58
CA SER A 42 -43.47 -22.58 34.47
C SER A 42 -44.28 -22.50 33.19
N ASN A 43 -44.29 -21.32 32.56
CA ASN A 43 -44.75 -21.22 31.19
C ASN A 43 -43.66 -21.91 30.36
N VAL A 44 -43.75 -23.24 30.24
CA VAL A 44 -42.80 -24.12 29.53
C VAL A 44 -42.48 -23.55 28.15
N THR A 45 -43.49 -22.93 27.52
CA THR A 45 -43.38 -22.22 26.25
C THR A 45 -42.41 -21.03 26.30
N ALA A 46 -42.42 -20.21 27.36
CA ALA A 46 -41.51 -19.07 27.50
C ALA A 46 -40.05 -19.52 27.70
N VAL A 47 -39.85 -20.61 28.45
CA VAL A 47 -38.52 -21.21 28.66
C VAL A 47 -37.99 -21.84 27.38
N GLY A 48 -38.84 -22.55 26.64
CA GLY A 48 -38.50 -23.13 25.33
C GLY A 48 -38.15 -22.08 24.29
N ILE A 49 -38.85 -20.95 24.28
CA ILE A 49 -38.54 -19.82 23.38
C ILE A 49 -37.18 -19.19 23.76
N ALA A 50 -36.95 -18.91 25.05
CA ALA A 50 -35.69 -18.31 25.50
C ALA A 50 -34.47 -19.21 25.27
N SER A 51 -34.60 -20.52 25.54
CA SER A 51 -33.53 -21.50 25.28
C SER A 51 -33.29 -21.70 23.79
N GLY A 52 -34.35 -21.68 22.96
CA GLY A 52 -34.25 -21.68 21.50
C GLY A 52 -33.44 -20.50 20.96
N TYR A 53 -33.76 -19.27 21.37
CA TYR A 53 -33.01 -18.08 20.96
C TYR A 53 -31.54 -18.12 21.40
N PHE A 54 -31.27 -18.55 22.64
CA PHE A 54 -29.91 -18.69 23.14
C PHE A 54 -29.10 -19.72 22.36
N ALA A 55 -29.69 -20.91 22.10
CA ALA A 55 -29.07 -21.95 21.29
C ALA A 55 -28.81 -21.46 19.85
N SER A 56 -29.78 -20.80 19.21
CA SER A 56 -29.60 -20.19 17.88
C SER A 56 -28.48 -19.15 17.85
N TYR A 57 -28.34 -18.34 18.91
CA TYR A 57 -27.27 -17.34 19.00
C TYR A 57 -25.88 -17.98 19.15
N ILE A 58 -25.76 -19.04 19.97
CA ILE A 58 -24.52 -19.82 20.08
C ILE A 58 -24.16 -20.46 18.74
N VAL A 59 -25.13 -21.09 18.08
CA VAL A 59 -24.90 -21.69 16.76
C VAL A 59 -24.42 -20.63 15.78
N TYR A 60 -25.08 -19.47 15.69
CA TYR A 60 -24.64 -18.35 14.84
C TYR A 60 -23.20 -17.90 15.14
N ILE A 61 -22.84 -17.75 16.42
CA ILE A 61 -21.48 -17.35 16.82
C ILE A 61 -20.46 -18.39 16.33
N LEU A 62 -20.74 -19.68 16.51
CA LEU A 62 -19.81 -20.76 16.22
C LEU A 62 -19.72 -21.10 14.73
N THR A 63 -20.82 -20.98 13.98
CA THR A 63 -20.88 -21.43 12.58
C THR A 63 -20.67 -20.31 11.57
N ILE A 64 -20.99 -19.06 11.92
CA ILE A 64 -20.90 -17.93 11.01
C ILE A 64 -19.85 -16.95 11.51
N TRP A 65 -20.06 -16.36 12.69
CA TRP A 65 -19.25 -15.22 13.14
C TRP A 65 -17.78 -15.58 13.41
N LEU A 66 -17.53 -16.67 14.15
CA LEU A 66 -16.18 -17.08 14.51
C LEU A 66 -15.35 -17.54 13.30
N PRO A 67 -15.86 -18.41 12.40
CA PRO A 67 -15.16 -18.75 11.16
C PRO A 67 -14.86 -17.54 10.28
N ASP A 68 -15.81 -16.60 10.15
CA ASP A 68 -15.60 -15.39 9.35
C ASP A 68 -14.50 -14.50 9.94
N LYS A 69 -14.42 -14.38 11.27
CA LYS A 69 -13.33 -13.66 11.94
C LYS A 69 -11.97 -14.33 11.74
N ILE A 70 -11.90 -15.66 11.75
CA ILE A 70 -10.66 -16.41 11.50
C ILE A 70 -10.20 -16.20 10.06
N LYS A 71 -11.09 -16.41 9.09
CA LYS A 71 -10.82 -16.18 7.65
C LYS A 71 -10.35 -14.76 7.39
N THR A 72 -11.02 -13.77 7.98
CA THR A 72 -10.65 -12.36 7.86
C THR A 72 -9.24 -12.11 8.38
N LYS A 73 -8.89 -12.66 9.56
CA LYS A 73 -7.55 -12.48 10.15
C LYS A 73 -6.45 -13.11 9.28
N GLU A 74 -6.69 -14.31 8.76
CA GLU A 74 -5.74 -14.99 7.86
C GLU A 74 -5.57 -14.22 6.55
N ALA A 75 -6.68 -13.79 5.94
CA ALA A 75 -6.67 -12.98 4.73
C ALA A 75 -5.90 -11.67 4.93
N ILE A 76 -6.17 -10.94 6.03
CA ILE A 76 -5.40 -9.74 6.39
C ILE A 76 -3.92 -10.08 6.48
N GLY A 77 -3.53 -11.13 7.20
CA GLY A 77 -2.12 -11.51 7.33
C GLY A 77 -1.42 -11.81 6.00
N ILE A 78 -2.10 -12.44 5.05
CA ILE A 78 -1.58 -12.72 3.70
C ILE A 78 -1.47 -11.41 2.89
N VAL A 79 -2.54 -10.62 2.88
CA VAL A 79 -2.61 -9.39 2.10
C VAL A 79 -1.62 -8.35 2.61
N SER A 80 -1.50 -8.16 3.93
CA SER A 80 -0.51 -7.26 4.53
C SER A 80 0.92 -7.64 4.13
N LYS A 81 1.26 -8.93 4.04
CA LYS A 81 2.57 -9.38 3.58
C LYS A 81 2.81 -9.04 2.10
N LYS A 82 1.82 -9.24 1.24
CA LYS A 82 1.89 -8.86 -0.18
C LYS A 82 2.04 -7.35 -0.34
N LEU A 83 1.19 -6.56 0.31
CA LEU A 83 1.24 -5.10 0.26
C LEU A 83 2.54 -4.53 0.83
N ARG A 84 3.07 -5.11 1.91
CA ARG A 84 4.40 -4.76 2.42
C ARG A 84 5.49 -5.01 1.38
N SER A 85 5.44 -6.14 0.68
CA SER A 85 6.40 -6.45 -0.38
C SER A 85 6.33 -5.41 -1.51
N ILE A 86 5.12 -5.02 -1.90
CA ILE A 86 4.87 -3.96 -2.90
C ILE A 86 5.46 -2.62 -2.42
N HIS A 87 5.09 -2.17 -1.22
CA HIS A 87 5.63 -0.96 -0.60
C HIS A 87 7.16 -0.95 -0.61
N ASN A 88 7.78 -1.98 -0.04
CA ASN A 88 9.23 -2.05 0.10
C ASN A 88 9.97 -2.04 -1.24
N LYS A 89 9.41 -2.72 -2.25
CA LYS A 89 10.02 -2.74 -3.58
C LYS A 89 9.84 -1.43 -4.33
N LEU A 90 8.66 -0.79 -4.26
CA LEU A 90 8.41 0.52 -4.86
C LEU A 90 9.31 1.59 -4.23
N THR A 91 9.39 1.64 -2.90
CA THR A 91 10.29 2.53 -2.17
C THR A 91 11.74 2.32 -2.59
N LEU A 92 12.20 1.07 -2.66
CA LEU A 92 13.56 0.75 -3.12
C LEU A 92 13.81 1.21 -4.56
N SER A 93 12.85 0.99 -5.47
CA SER A 93 12.96 1.40 -6.87
C SER A 93 13.04 2.91 -7.02
N LEU A 94 12.24 3.67 -6.26
CA LEU A 94 12.29 5.14 -6.25
C LEU A 94 13.61 5.65 -5.69
N LEU A 95 14.11 5.08 -4.58
CA LEU A 95 15.39 5.46 -4.00
C LEU A 95 16.58 5.10 -4.90
N LEU A 96 16.50 3.99 -5.66
CA LEU A 96 17.51 3.63 -6.65
C LEU A 96 17.52 4.59 -7.83
N ALA A 97 16.34 4.98 -8.34
CA ALA A 97 16.23 6.00 -9.39
C ALA A 97 16.78 7.35 -8.90
N TYR A 98 16.44 7.74 -7.67
CA TYR A 98 17.00 8.93 -7.03
C TYR A 98 18.52 8.86 -6.93
N LYS A 99 19.08 7.74 -6.46
CA LYS A 99 20.54 7.52 -6.42
C LYS A 99 21.19 7.72 -7.79
N ASN A 100 20.61 7.15 -8.85
CA ASN A 100 21.12 7.30 -10.21
C ASN A 100 21.00 8.74 -10.74
N ALA A 101 20.07 9.54 -10.22
CA ALA A 101 19.88 10.94 -10.56
C ALA A 101 20.69 11.92 -9.69
N CYS A 102 21.22 11.48 -8.55
CA CYS A 102 22.04 12.30 -7.67
C CYS A 102 23.47 12.50 -8.17
N THR A 103 24.10 13.57 -7.69
CA THR A 103 25.57 13.68 -7.54
C THR A 103 26.04 12.94 -6.29
N ASP A 104 27.36 12.70 -6.17
CA ASP A 104 27.94 12.04 -4.99
C ASP A 104 27.63 12.79 -3.69
N GLU A 105 27.64 14.13 -3.71
CA GLU A 105 27.33 14.96 -2.56
C GLU A 105 25.86 14.87 -2.14
N GLU A 106 24.93 14.94 -3.09
CA GLU A 106 23.49 14.81 -2.85
C GLU A 106 23.15 13.41 -2.31
N TRP A 107 23.77 12.36 -2.87
CA TRP A 107 23.58 11.01 -2.37
C TRP A 107 24.17 10.81 -0.96
N ALA A 108 25.34 11.37 -0.69
CA ALA A 108 25.95 11.31 0.64
C ALA A 108 25.03 11.96 1.70
N GLN A 109 24.38 13.08 1.38
CA GLN A 109 23.37 13.70 2.26
C GLN A 109 22.16 12.81 2.48
N ALA A 110 21.60 12.21 1.42
CA ALA A 110 20.49 11.27 1.54
C ALA A 110 20.82 10.07 2.43
N MET A 111 22.07 9.59 2.38
CA MET A 111 22.53 8.46 3.20
C MET A 111 22.64 8.77 4.70
N THR A 112 22.59 10.04 5.11
CA THR A 112 22.55 10.44 6.53
C THR A 112 21.17 10.31 7.16
N LYS A 113 20.11 10.19 6.35
CA LYS A 113 18.73 10.09 6.81
C LYS A 113 18.48 8.76 7.52
N THR A 114 17.55 8.76 8.47
CA THR A 114 17.30 7.60 9.35
C THR A 114 16.13 6.73 8.88
N SER A 115 15.31 7.24 7.96
CA SER A 115 14.19 6.50 7.39
C SER A 115 14.04 6.78 5.89
N ASP A 116 13.45 5.83 5.17
CA ASP A 116 13.14 5.95 3.73
C ASP A 116 12.23 7.17 3.47
N GLU A 117 11.34 7.51 4.39
CA GLU A 117 10.44 8.66 4.27
C GLU A 117 11.15 10.01 4.36
N GLU A 118 12.21 10.10 5.16
CA GLU A 118 13.05 11.29 5.29
C GLU A 118 13.89 11.56 4.04
N CYS A 119 14.08 10.54 3.20
CA CYS A 119 14.70 10.70 1.88
C CYS A 119 13.74 11.27 0.84
N PHE A 120 12.43 11.22 1.05
CA PHE A 120 11.45 11.82 0.13
C PHE A 120 11.15 13.28 0.53
N ASP A 121 12.20 14.10 0.57
CA ASP A 121 12.16 15.53 0.88
C ASP A 121 12.19 16.39 -0.41
N ASP A 122 12.22 17.71 -0.25
CA ASP A 122 12.23 18.64 -1.38
C ASP A 122 13.44 18.43 -2.31
N GLN A 123 14.59 18.00 -1.74
CA GLN A 123 15.78 17.69 -2.51
C GLN A 123 15.56 16.48 -3.42
N PHE A 124 14.88 15.43 -2.92
CA PHE A 124 14.47 14.30 -3.76
C PHE A 124 13.66 14.76 -4.98
N PHE A 125 12.63 15.57 -4.78
CA PHE A 125 11.80 16.02 -5.90
C PHE A 125 12.57 16.93 -6.86
N MET A 126 13.44 17.80 -6.36
CA MET A 126 14.31 18.64 -7.19
C MET A 126 15.28 17.84 -8.05
N VAL A 127 15.88 16.79 -7.52
CA VAL A 127 16.80 15.92 -8.27
C VAL A 127 16.03 15.09 -9.29
N MET A 128 14.88 14.53 -8.91
CA MET A 128 14.05 13.73 -9.81
C MET A 128 13.53 14.51 -11.02
N ARG A 129 13.42 15.85 -10.95
CA ARG A 129 13.14 16.70 -12.12
C ARG A 129 14.21 16.62 -13.22
N LYS A 130 15.43 16.15 -12.91
CA LYS A 130 16.53 15.95 -13.88
C LYS A 130 16.68 14.49 -14.31
N PHE A 131 15.79 13.61 -13.86
CA PHE A 131 15.91 12.18 -14.07
C PHE A 131 15.74 11.80 -15.54
N ASP A 132 16.76 11.15 -16.10
CA ASP A 132 16.74 10.62 -17.45
C ASP A 132 16.14 9.21 -17.48
N ILE A 133 14.85 9.11 -17.80
CA ILE A 133 14.16 7.82 -17.90
C ILE A 133 14.65 6.95 -19.08
N MET A 134 15.42 7.54 -20.01
CA MET A 134 16.00 6.86 -21.15
C MET A 134 17.39 6.29 -20.88
N ALA A 135 17.97 6.58 -19.72
CA ALA A 135 19.23 6.01 -19.25
C ALA A 135 19.06 4.53 -18.87
N ASP A 136 20.18 3.82 -18.80
CA ASP A 136 20.23 2.43 -18.37
C ASP A 136 19.83 2.34 -16.89
N ALA A 137 18.84 1.49 -16.58
CA ALA A 137 18.50 1.18 -15.20
C ALA A 137 19.57 0.22 -14.68
N ASP A 138 20.36 0.63 -13.68
CA ASP A 138 21.40 -0.15 -13.00
C ASP A 138 20.83 -1.45 -12.38
N SER A 139 20.48 -2.39 -13.25
CA SER A 139 19.68 -3.57 -13.01
C SER A 139 20.38 -4.75 -13.65
N LEU A 140 20.30 -5.92 -13.01
CA LEU A 140 20.81 -7.17 -13.59
C LEU A 140 19.95 -7.64 -14.78
N PHE A 141 18.75 -7.10 -14.92
CA PHE A 141 17.86 -7.45 -16.01
C PHE A 141 18.36 -6.87 -17.33
N ARG A 142 18.38 -7.74 -18.35
CA ARG A 142 18.69 -7.38 -19.73
C ARG A 142 17.45 -7.61 -20.58
N ARG A 143 17.30 -6.79 -21.62
CA ARG A 143 16.21 -6.94 -22.59
C ARG A 143 16.33 -8.32 -23.24
N LYS A 144 15.23 -9.05 -23.33
CA LYS A 144 15.22 -10.43 -23.87
C LYS A 144 15.69 -10.50 -25.32
N ASP A 145 15.37 -9.47 -26.10
CA ASP A 145 15.56 -9.48 -27.56
C ASP A 145 17.02 -9.28 -27.96
N ASP A 146 17.74 -8.35 -27.31
CA ASP A 146 19.08 -7.94 -27.71
C ASP A 146 20.14 -8.02 -26.59
N LEU A 147 19.76 -8.53 -25.42
CA LEU A 147 20.61 -8.66 -24.22
C LEU A 147 21.25 -7.35 -23.75
N LYS A 148 20.78 -6.19 -24.23
CA LYS A 148 21.22 -4.89 -23.75
C LYS A 148 20.68 -4.62 -22.34
N PRO A 149 21.35 -3.73 -21.57
CA PRO A 149 20.75 -3.19 -20.37
C PRO A 149 19.33 -2.69 -20.65
N ILE A 150 18.43 -2.90 -19.68
CA ILE A 150 17.10 -2.32 -19.75
C ILE A 150 17.18 -0.84 -19.36
N LYS A 151 16.38 -0.02 -20.03
CA LYS A 151 16.26 1.40 -19.68
C LYS A 151 15.31 1.59 -18.49
N TRP A 152 15.38 2.75 -17.84
CA TRP A 152 14.52 3.08 -16.71
C TRP A 152 13.02 2.99 -17.03
N TYR A 153 12.58 3.43 -18.22
CA TYR A 153 11.17 3.29 -18.61
C TYR A 153 10.75 1.81 -18.73
N GLU A 154 11.65 0.93 -19.19
CA GLU A 154 11.39 -0.51 -19.31
C GLU A 154 11.36 -1.18 -17.94
N ASN A 155 12.26 -0.77 -17.05
CA ASN A 155 12.32 -1.26 -15.68
C ASN A 155 11.06 -0.87 -14.90
N PHE A 156 10.63 0.39 -14.98
CA PHE A 156 9.39 0.83 -14.34
C PHE A 156 8.17 0.15 -14.95
N ASP A 157 8.04 0.07 -16.28
CA ASP A 157 6.95 -0.67 -16.94
C ASP A 157 6.83 -2.10 -16.39
N LEU A 158 7.96 -2.83 -16.28
CA LEU A 158 7.96 -4.18 -15.70
C LEU A 158 7.49 -4.21 -14.24
N ILE A 159 7.99 -3.29 -13.42
CA ILE A 159 7.68 -3.24 -11.99
C ILE A 159 6.21 -2.88 -11.75
N PHE A 160 5.71 -1.85 -12.41
CA PHE A 160 4.34 -1.36 -12.24
C PHE A 160 3.30 -2.35 -12.76
N ASN A 161 3.53 -2.96 -13.93
CA ASN A 161 2.62 -3.99 -14.45
C ASN A 161 2.54 -5.23 -13.54
N VAL A 162 3.68 -5.69 -13.01
CA VAL A 162 3.69 -6.82 -12.05
C VAL A 162 2.92 -6.47 -10.77
N PHE A 163 3.06 -5.25 -10.26
CA PHE A 163 2.33 -4.84 -9.06
C PHE A 163 0.85 -4.62 -9.32
N ASP A 164 0.47 -4.09 -10.47
CA ASP A 164 -0.93 -3.97 -10.85
C ASP A 164 -1.63 -5.35 -10.89
N GLU A 165 -0.99 -6.36 -11.48
CA GLU A 165 -1.50 -7.74 -11.44
C GLU A 165 -1.66 -8.26 -10.00
N TYR A 166 -0.69 -8.00 -9.12
CA TYR A 166 -0.76 -8.41 -7.71
C TYR A 166 -1.89 -7.70 -6.96
N LEU A 167 -2.11 -6.41 -7.21
CA LEU A 167 -3.19 -5.63 -6.60
C LEU A 167 -4.55 -6.13 -7.08
N LYS A 168 -4.73 -6.37 -8.40
CA LYS A 168 -5.93 -6.99 -8.97
C LYS A 168 -6.21 -8.37 -8.36
N GLU A 169 -5.19 -9.21 -8.22
CA GLU A 169 -5.32 -10.53 -7.60
C GLU A 169 -5.77 -10.43 -6.14
N ILE A 170 -5.27 -9.46 -5.37
CA ILE A 170 -5.68 -9.23 -3.98
C ILE A 170 -7.15 -8.87 -3.91
N ILE A 171 -7.60 -7.90 -4.71
CA ILE A 171 -9.00 -7.46 -4.72
C ILE A 171 -9.91 -8.64 -5.13
N LEU A 172 -9.62 -9.31 -6.25
CA LEU A 172 -10.45 -10.42 -6.73
C LEU A 172 -10.62 -11.54 -5.69
N LYS A 173 -9.57 -11.86 -4.93
CA LYS A 173 -9.59 -12.97 -3.98
C LYS A 173 -10.09 -12.60 -2.59
N TYR A 174 -9.88 -11.36 -2.15
CA TYR A 174 -10.05 -10.99 -0.73
C TYR A 174 -10.97 -9.79 -0.49
N ASN A 175 -11.55 -9.15 -1.52
CA ASN A 175 -12.36 -7.93 -1.36
C ASN A 175 -13.50 -8.07 -0.31
N GLN A 176 -14.16 -9.23 -0.24
CA GLN A 176 -15.28 -9.45 0.69
C GLN A 176 -14.87 -9.51 2.16
N VAL A 177 -13.61 -9.82 2.46
CA VAL A 177 -13.10 -10.02 3.82
C VAL A 177 -12.13 -8.94 4.25
N LEU A 178 -11.65 -8.10 3.33
CA LEU A 178 -10.73 -7.02 3.64
C LEU A 178 -11.44 -5.83 4.28
N PRO A 179 -10.80 -5.15 5.25
CA PRO A 179 -11.27 -3.85 5.71
C PRO A 179 -11.27 -2.84 4.56
N SER A 180 -12.23 -1.90 4.57
CA SER A 180 -12.34 -0.85 3.55
C SER A 180 -11.05 -0.04 3.37
N SER A 181 -10.28 0.17 4.45
CA SER A 181 -9.00 0.88 4.39
C SER A 181 -7.96 0.19 3.49
N TYR A 182 -8.03 -1.15 3.34
CA TYR A 182 -7.15 -1.87 2.41
C TYR A 182 -7.62 -1.70 0.97
N THR A 183 -8.92 -1.82 0.73
CA THR A 183 -9.45 -1.71 -0.63
C THR A 183 -9.28 -0.30 -1.15
N GLU A 184 -9.57 0.71 -0.33
CA GLU A 184 -9.39 2.13 -0.66
C GLU A 184 -7.93 2.46 -1.01
N ILE A 185 -6.95 2.05 -0.18
CA ILE A 185 -5.55 2.34 -0.51
C ILE A 185 -5.06 1.57 -1.75
N ILE A 186 -5.58 0.37 -2.00
CA ILE A 186 -5.26 -0.39 -3.22
C ILE A 186 -5.78 0.36 -4.44
N TYR A 187 -7.05 0.79 -4.43
CA TYR A 187 -7.63 1.55 -5.54
C TYR A 187 -6.89 2.87 -5.75
N ASN A 188 -6.62 3.65 -4.69
CA ASN A 188 -5.88 4.91 -4.80
C ASN A 188 -4.47 4.72 -5.39
N ILE A 189 -3.80 3.60 -5.10
CA ILE A 189 -2.51 3.27 -5.71
C ILE A 189 -2.67 2.93 -7.20
N GLN A 190 -3.64 2.09 -7.56
CA GLN A 190 -3.88 1.71 -8.95
C GLN A 190 -4.26 2.93 -9.80
N GLU A 191 -5.14 3.79 -9.28
CA GLU A 191 -5.62 5.03 -9.89
C GLU A 191 -4.61 6.19 -9.80
N SER A 192 -3.43 5.97 -9.22
CA SER A 192 -2.42 7.02 -9.17
C SER A 192 -1.86 7.32 -10.56
N ALA A 193 -1.66 8.61 -10.85
CA ALA A 193 -1.11 9.05 -12.14
C ALA A 193 0.24 8.39 -12.50
N LEU A 194 1.04 7.99 -11.50
CA LEU A 194 2.29 7.26 -11.74
C LEU A 194 2.03 5.81 -12.19
N PHE A 195 1.07 5.11 -11.59
CA PHE A 195 0.67 3.78 -12.06
C PHE A 195 0.05 3.87 -13.45
N GLU A 196 -0.81 4.86 -13.69
CA GLU A 196 -1.42 5.09 -15.00
C GLU A 196 -0.36 5.32 -16.07
N LEU A 197 0.64 6.17 -15.78
CA LEU A 197 1.75 6.46 -16.69
C LEU A 197 2.47 5.18 -17.18
N PHE A 198 2.61 4.15 -16.35
CA PHE A 198 3.32 2.92 -16.75
C PHE A 198 2.41 1.75 -17.13
N THR A 199 1.14 1.75 -16.72
CA THR A 199 0.22 0.64 -17.00
C THR A 199 -0.79 0.96 -18.12
N GLY A 200 -1.10 2.25 -18.32
CA GLY A 200 -2.13 2.72 -19.27
C GLY A 200 -3.54 2.22 -18.98
N ASN A 201 -3.82 1.79 -17.76
CA ASN A 201 -5.08 1.12 -17.42
C ASN A 201 -6.22 2.07 -17.01
N HIS A 202 -5.92 3.34 -16.74
CA HIS A 202 -6.87 4.35 -16.26
C HIS A 202 -6.80 5.59 -17.16
N GLN A 203 -7.91 6.34 -17.25
CA GLN A 203 -8.15 7.34 -18.32
C GLN A 203 -8.13 8.80 -17.82
N GLU A 204 -7.53 9.09 -16.66
CA GLU A 204 -7.71 10.39 -16.01
C GLU A 204 -6.41 11.19 -15.77
N SER A 205 -5.23 10.68 -16.16
CA SER A 205 -3.99 11.39 -15.88
C SER A 205 -3.69 12.51 -16.88
N VAL A 206 -3.45 13.70 -16.32
CA VAL A 206 -2.94 14.88 -17.03
C VAL A 206 -1.41 14.76 -17.13
N PHE A 207 -0.90 13.71 -17.77
CA PHE A 207 0.52 13.63 -18.11
C PHE A 207 0.75 14.24 -19.49
N ILE A 208 1.58 15.28 -19.56
CA ILE A 208 1.95 15.92 -20.83
C ILE A 208 3.38 15.53 -21.16
N ALA A 209 3.53 14.79 -22.26
CA ALA A 209 4.84 14.52 -22.84
C ALA A 209 5.12 15.50 -23.98
N GLN A 210 6.32 16.07 -23.98
CA GLN A 210 6.80 16.89 -25.09
C GLN A 210 7.66 16.04 -26.02
N GLY A 211 7.29 16.03 -27.30
CA GLY A 211 8.10 15.45 -28.36
C GLY A 211 9.32 16.32 -28.66
N LYS A 212 10.33 15.73 -29.28
CA LYS A 212 11.54 16.43 -29.78
C LYS A 212 11.24 17.48 -30.85
N ASP A 213 10.07 17.41 -31.46
CA ASP A 213 9.55 18.39 -32.40
C ASP A 213 8.88 19.60 -31.71
N GLY A 214 8.87 19.61 -30.37
CA GLY A 214 8.28 20.66 -29.55
C GLY A 214 6.77 20.53 -29.39
N TYR A 215 6.13 19.54 -30.04
CA TYR A 215 4.69 19.32 -29.94
C TYR A 215 4.35 18.49 -28.68
N LYS A 216 3.18 18.78 -28.11
CA LYS A 216 2.66 18.09 -26.94
C LYS A 216 1.81 16.92 -27.40
N TYR A 217 2.04 15.77 -26.77
CA TYR A 217 1.24 14.58 -27.01
C TYR A 217 0.50 14.22 -25.73
N PHE A 218 -0.82 14.09 -25.87
CA PHE A 218 -1.75 13.61 -24.86
C PHE A 218 -2.40 12.39 -25.50
N ASP A 219 -2.03 11.21 -25.03
CA ASP A 219 -2.64 9.98 -25.51
C ASP A 219 -2.58 8.96 -24.39
N ASP A 220 -3.59 8.09 -24.29
CA ASP A 220 -3.76 7.09 -23.21
C ASP A 220 -2.78 5.90 -23.41
N PHE A 221 -1.55 6.18 -23.82
CA PHE A 221 -0.53 5.17 -24.11
C PHE A 221 0.46 5.06 -22.95
N PRO A 222 0.73 3.85 -22.43
CA PRO A 222 1.75 3.64 -21.42
C PRO A 222 3.09 4.24 -21.85
N ALA A 223 3.82 4.83 -20.89
CA ALA A 223 5.12 5.48 -21.08
C ALA A 223 6.11 4.61 -21.86
N ARG A 224 6.01 3.29 -21.74
CA ARG A 224 6.83 2.38 -22.54
C ARG A 224 6.64 2.56 -24.05
N HIS A 225 5.41 2.71 -24.53
CA HIS A 225 5.15 2.94 -25.96
C HIS A 225 5.68 4.29 -26.40
N LEU A 226 5.49 5.30 -25.53
CA LEU A 226 5.98 6.65 -25.70
C LEU A 226 7.51 6.67 -25.88
N TYR A 227 8.26 6.17 -24.92
CA TYR A 227 9.72 6.20 -24.92
C TYR A 227 10.38 5.20 -25.88
N LYS A 228 9.72 4.07 -26.19
CA LYS A 228 10.20 3.11 -27.20
C LYS A 228 10.22 3.73 -28.61
N SER A 229 9.36 4.70 -28.89
CA SER A 229 9.34 5.41 -30.18
C SER A 229 10.60 6.27 -30.42
N GLY A 230 11.34 6.63 -29.37
CA GLY A 230 12.53 7.48 -29.45
C GLY A 230 12.26 8.97 -29.75
N SER A 231 10.99 9.36 -29.82
CA SER A 231 10.55 10.70 -30.26
C SER A 231 10.35 11.71 -29.13
N TYR A 232 10.55 11.30 -27.88
CA TYR A 232 10.26 12.10 -26.69
C TYR A 232 11.52 12.55 -25.96
N GLU A 233 11.42 13.70 -25.29
CA GLU A 233 12.50 14.29 -24.51
C GLU A 233 12.49 13.80 -23.06
N THR A 234 13.68 13.78 -22.47
CA THR A 234 13.89 13.69 -21.03
C THR A 234 14.33 15.08 -20.54
N PRO A 235 13.99 15.49 -19.30
CA PRO A 235 13.57 14.67 -18.16
C PRO A 235 12.05 14.49 -18.02
N ILE A 236 11.61 13.32 -17.56
CA ILE A 236 10.17 12.96 -17.47
C ILE A 236 9.39 13.70 -16.36
N PHE A 237 10.06 14.08 -15.28
CA PHE A 237 9.43 14.76 -14.14
C PHE A 237 9.73 16.27 -14.10
N SER A 238 10.26 16.82 -15.20
CA SER A 238 10.55 18.25 -15.32
C SER A 238 9.26 19.07 -15.43
N GLU A 239 9.36 20.37 -15.16
CA GLU A 239 8.25 21.28 -15.39
C GLU A 239 8.09 21.52 -16.90
N ALA A 240 6.89 21.27 -17.41
CA ALA A 240 6.52 21.52 -18.81
C ALA A 240 5.31 22.44 -18.85
N ASP A 241 5.43 23.60 -19.51
CA ASP A 241 4.34 24.58 -19.68
C ASP A 241 3.58 24.92 -18.39
N HIS A 242 4.31 25.27 -17.34
CA HIS A 242 3.77 25.62 -16.02
C HIS A 242 3.08 24.45 -15.27
N ILE A 243 3.26 23.21 -15.73
CA ILE A 243 2.83 21.99 -15.04
C ILE A 243 4.06 21.29 -14.46
N ASP A 244 4.09 21.15 -13.13
CA ASP A 244 5.14 20.43 -12.42
C ASP A 244 4.88 18.92 -12.46
N ASN A 245 5.48 18.20 -13.42
CA ASN A 245 5.34 16.74 -13.51
C ASN A 245 5.91 16.00 -12.29
N SER A 246 6.75 16.64 -11.45
CA SER A 246 7.19 16.04 -10.19
C SER A 246 6.06 15.90 -9.16
N ASP A 247 4.93 16.60 -9.34
CA ASP A 247 3.73 16.42 -8.50
C ASP A 247 3.16 15.00 -8.59
N ILE A 248 3.35 14.31 -9.72
CA ILE A 248 2.97 12.89 -9.87
C ILE A 248 3.74 12.04 -8.84
N LEU A 249 5.05 12.29 -8.68
CA LEU A 249 5.87 11.61 -7.67
C LEU A 249 5.47 12.01 -6.25
N LYS A 250 5.20 13.30 -5.99
CA LYS A 250 4.79 13.77 -4.66
C LYS A 250 3.51 13.07 -4.19
N LYS A 251 2.49 13.03 -5.07
CA LYS A 251 1.23 12.32 -4.81
C LYS A 251 1.45 10.83 -4.58
N PHE A 252 2.29 10.20 -5.39
CA PHE A 252 2.59 8.76 -5.24
C PHE A 252 3.34 8.44 -3.95
N VAL A 253 4.33 9.25 -3.56
CA VAL A 253 5.03 9.11 -2.28
C VAL A 253 4.07 9.25 -1.10
N ALA A 254 3.09 10.16 -1.17
CA ALA A 254 2.07 10.29 -0.14
C ALA A 254 1.24 8.99 -0.01
N LEU A 255 0.87 8.36 -1.13
CA LEU A 255 0.18 7.06 -1.12
C LEU A 255 1.02 5.93 -0.51
N LEU A 256 2.35 5.93 -0.72
CA LEU A 256 3.23 4.96 -0.05
C LEU A 256 3.25 5.17 1.47
N LYS A 257 3.25 6.42 1.93
CA LYS A 257 3.16 6.77 3.37
C LYS A 257 1.81 6.36 3.96
N ASP A 258 0.72 6.55 3.22
CA ASP A 258 -0.62 6.12 3.62
C ASP A 258 -0.71 4.59 3.69
N LEU A 259 -0.15 3.88 2.70
CA LEU A 259 -0.07 2.42 2.71
C LEU A 259 0.68 1.90 3.93
N LYS A 260 1.84 2.51 4.26
CA LYS A 260 2.58 2.15 5.46
C LYS A 260 1.76 2.40 6.72
N THR A 261 1.02 3.51 6.79
CA THR A 261 0.12 3.84 7.91
C THR A 261 -1.01 2.81 8.06
N VAL A 262 -1.63 2.39 6.95
CA VAL A 262 -2.66 1.33 6.95
C VAL A 262 -2.09 0.01 7.45
N LEU A 263 -0.89 -0.37 6.99
CA LEU A 263 -0.22 -1.60 7.41
C LEU A 263 0.21 -1.55 8.89
N ALA A 264 0.72 -0.42 9.35
CA ALA A 264 1.11 -0.20 10.74
C ALA A 264 -0.08 -0.31 11.71
N LYS A 265 -1.23 0.29 11.37
CA LYS A 265 -2.46 0.17 12.17
C LYS A 265 -2.93 -1.28 12.37
N GLN A 266 -2.62 -2.16 11.43
CA GLN A 266 -3.19 -3.51 11.35
C GLN A 266 -2.20 -4.59 11.80
N CYS A 267 -0.91 -4.38 11.56
CA CYS A 267 0.16 -5.32 11.86
C CYS A 267 1.16 -4.82 12.91
N GLY A 268 1.07 -3.55 13.32
CA GLY A 268 2.01 -2.88 14.22
C GLY A 268 3.14 -2.16 13.47
N ASP A 269 3.72 -1.13 14.09
CA ASP A 269 4.72 -0.24 13.46
C ASP A 269 5.99 -0.97 13.01
N ALA A 270 6.41 -2.00 13.75
CA ALA A 270 7.58 -2.81 13.43
C ALA A 270 7.41 -3.70 12.18
N PHE A 271 6.21 -3.77 11.59
CA PHE A 271 5.94 -4.64 10.45
C PHE A 271 6.65 -4.18 9.17
N ILE A 272 6.88 -2.88 9.03
CA ILE A 272 7.67 -2.24 7.96
C ILE A 272 8.85 -1.52 8.62
N ALA A 273 10.06 -1.99 8.35
CA ALA A 273 11.27 -1.29 8.77
C ALA A 273 11.29 0.12 8.16
N ALA A 274 11.58 1.13 8.97
CA ALA A 274 11.53 2.52 8.56
C ALA A 274 12.60 2.87 7.50
N ASP A 275 13.70 2.10 7.47
CA ASP A 275 14.92 2.32 6.67
C ASP A 275 15.18 1.19 5.66
N TYR A 276 14.16 0.40 5.30
CA TYR A 276 14.31 -0.79 4.46
C TYR A 276 15.10 -0.52 3.16
N GLY A 277 14.75 0.55 2.45
CA GLY A 277 15.34 0.91 1.16
C GLY A 277 16.78 1.41 1.31
N ILE A 278 17.01 2.39 2.18
CA ILE A 278 18.34 2.96 2.43
C ILE A 278 19.31 1.90 2.95
N ALA A 279 18.89 1.09 3.93
CA ALA A 279 19.72 0.01 4.46
C ALA A 279 20.13 -0.96 3.36
N LYS A 280 19.20 -1.34 2.49
CA LYS A 280 19.48 -2.25 1.38
C LYS A 280 20.45 -1.65 0.36
N LEU A 281 20.28 -0.39 -0.01
CA LEU A 281 21.20 0.31 -0.92
C LEU A 281 22.60 0.49 -0.32
N ARG A 282 22.70 0.65 1.01
CA ARG A 282 23.95 0.69 1.77
C ARG A 282 24.69 -0.65 1.71
N ASP A 283 23.99 -1.72 2.05
CA ASP A 283 24.58 -3.04 2.24
C ASP A 283 25.01 -3.69 0.92
N SER A 284 24.21 -3.50 -0.13
CA SER A 284 24.43 -4.20 -1.40
C SER A 284 25.32 -3.46 -2.39
N LYS A 285 25.76 -2.23 -2.09
CA LYS A 285 26.44 -1.33 -3.04
C LYS A 285 25.75 -1.27 -4.41
N ALA A 286 24.41 -1.34 -4.43
CA ALA A 286 23.64 -1.38 -5.68
C ALA A 286 23.40 0.02 -6.24
N GLY A 287 23.45 0.15 -7.57
CA GLY A 287 23.27 1.40 -8.29
C GLY A 287 24.50 2.32 -8.25
N HIS A 288 24.80 2.95 -9.38
CA HIS A 288 25.82 3.99 -9.47
C HIS A 288 25.19 5.36 -9.23
N VAL A 289 26.00 6.34 -8.85
CA VAL A 289 25.54 7.72 -8.70
C VAL A 289 25.72 8.44 -10.04
N GLY A 290 24.76 9.29 -10.41
CA GLY A 290 24.85 10.16 -11.59
C GLY A 290 24.76 9.48 -12.95
N THR A 291 24.25 8.25 -13.03
CA THR A 291 24.09 7.50 -14.28
C THR A 291 22.82 7.83 -15.06
N ALA A 292 21.84 8.49 -14.45
CA ALA A 292 20.55 8.82 -15.06
C ALA A 292 20.19 10.31 -14.90
N ILE A 293 21.11 11.19 -15.30
CA ILE A 293 20.94 12.66 -15.25
C ILE A 293 20.87 13.21 -16.68
N VAL A 294 19.82 13.97 -16.98
CA VAL A 294 19.76 14.78 -18.20
C VAL A 294 20.75 15.93 -18.07
N LYS A 295 21.71 16.00 -19.00
CA LYS A 295 22.77 17.01 -19.02
C LYS A 295 22.33 18.29 -19.70
#